data_AF-A0A0B8QWH1-F1
#
_entry.id   AF-A0A0B8QWH1-F1
#
_cell.length_a   1.000
_cell.length_b   1.000
_cell.length_c   1.000
_cell.angle_alpha   90.00
_cell.angle_beta   90.00
_cell.angle_gamma   90.00
#
_symmetry.space_group_name_H-M   'P 1'
#
loop_
_entity.id
_entity.type
_entity.pdbx_description
1 polymer ?
#
loop_
_entity_poly.entity_id
_entity_poly.type
_entity_poly.pdbx_seq_one_letter_code
_entity_poly.pdbx_strand_id
1 'polypeptide(L)'
;MAGDRDLLPMGTPILAEVPLLNADGTWSGAHALRLLIVLDTGGAVKQNHLDLYHGMGPRAGVQSGHYKHFGRVWKLGLENSPTEKP
;
A
#
# COMPACT_ATOMS: atom_id res chain seq x y z
N MET A 1 5.83 1.06 -1.03
CA MET A 1 4.62 1.89 -1.24
C MET A 1 4.87 3.30 -0.75
N ALA A 2 4.10 4.27 -1.24
CA ALA A 2 4.16 5.64 -0.73
C ALA A 2 3.14 5.84 0.40
N GLY A 3 3.55 6.50 1.47
CA GLY A 3 2.71 6.78 2.63
C GLY A 3 3.05 8.12 3.27
N ASP A 4 2.18 8.58 4.16
CA ASP A 4 2.40 9.78 4.96
C ASP A 4 3.51 9.52 6.00
N ARG A 5 4.62 10.24 5.88
CA ARG A 5 5.82 10.05 6.71
C ARG A 5 5.56 10.29 8.21
N ASP A 6 4.61 11.15 8.55
CA ASP A 6 4.32 11.49 9.95
C ASP A 6 3.54 10.36 10.65
N LEU A 7 2.76 9.57 9.89
CA LEU A 7 2.00 8.43 10.40
C LEU A 7 2.74 7.09 10.20
N LEU A 8 3.42 6.95 9.06
CA LEU A 8 4.16 5.76 8.64
C LEU A 8 5.57 6.17 8.21
N PRO A 9 6.53 6.22 9.16
CA PRO A 9 7.93 6.49 8.84
C PRO A 9 8.47 5.54 7.77
N MET A 10 9.48 6.00 7.03
CA MET A 10 10.18 5.18 6.04
C MET A 10 10.69 3.88 6.68
N GLY A 11 10.64 2.78 5.93
CA GLY A 11 11.02 1.46 6.44
C GLY A 11 9.95 0.77 7.30
N THR A 12 8.83 1.44 7.63
CA THR A 12 7.73 0.82 8.40
C THR A 12 7.15 -0.37 7.62
N PRO A 13 7.15 -1.58 8.20
CA PRO A 13 6.43 -2.71 7.65
C PRO A 13 4.94 -2.59 7.97
N ILE A 14 4.12 -2.81 6.95
CA ILE A 14 2.66 -2.77 7.10
C ILE A 14 2.03 -3.99 6.47
N LEU A 15 0.96 -4.45 7.09
CA LEU A 15 0.08 -5.46 6.54
C LEU A 15 -1.11 -4.74 5.91
N ALA A 16 -1.35 -4.98 4.63
CA ALA A 16 -2.42 -4.34 3.89
C ALA A 16 -3.35 -5.39 3.26
N GLU A 17 -4.64 -5.18 3.40
CA GLU A 17 -5.65 -5.89 2.65
C GLU A 17 -5.90 -5.17 1.33
N VAL A 18 -5.40 -5.76 0.25
CA VAL A 18 -5.42 -5.16 -1.09
C VAL A 18 -6.54 -5.82 -1.90
N PRO A 19 -7.50 -5.04 -2.43
CA PRO A 19 -8.59 -5.57 -3.24
C PRO A 19 -8.03 -6.21 -4.51
N LEU A 20 -8.53 -7.38 -4.89
CA LEU A 20 -8.17 -8.00 -6.15
C LEU A 20 -9.05 -7.42 -7.26
N LEU A 21 -8.44 -7.12 -8.41
CA LEU A 21 -9.16 -6.67 -9.59
C LEU A 21 -9.22 -7.79 -10.63
N ASN A 22 -10.33 -7.84 -11.35
CA ASN A 22 -10.48 -8.65 -12.56
C ASN A 22 -9.60 -8.08 -13.69
N ALA A 23 -9.46 -8.85 -14.78
CA ALA A 23 -8.66 -8.43 -15.93
C ALA A 23 -9.15 -7.12 -16.59
N ASP A 24 -10.42 -6.78 -16.41
CA ASP A 24 -11.05 -5.54 -16.89
C ASP A 24 -10.93 -4.36 -15.91
N GLY A 25 -10.25 -4.55 -14.77
CA GLY A 25 -10.07 -3.52 -13.73
C GLY A 25 -11.24 -3.38 -12.76
N THR A 26 -12.32 -4.17 -12.90
CA THR A 26 -13.42 -4.18 -11.92
C THR A 26 -13.01 -4.92 -10.63
N TRP A 27 -13.59 -4.53 -9.49
CA TRP A 27 -13.33 -5.22 -8.23
C TRP A 27 -13.88 -6.65 -8.27
N SER A 28 -13.06 -7.64 -7.89
CA SER A 28 -13.42 -9.05 -7.96
C SER A 28 -14.25 -9.54 -6.77
N GLY A 29 -14.50 -8.70 -5.76
CA GLY A 29 -15.15 -9.10 -4.51
C GLY A 29 -14.19 -9.71 -3.48
N ALA A 30 -12.95 -10.00 -3.88
CA ALA A 30 -11.94 -10.61 -3.02
C ALA A 30 -10.85 -9.61 -2.62
N HIS A 31 -10.16 -9.93 -1.54
CA HIS A 31 -8.96 -9.23 -1.10
C HIS A 31 -7.80 -10.20 -0.92
N ALA A 32 -6.59 -9.72 -1.13
CA ALA A 32 -5.36 -10.41 -0.80
C ALA A 32 -4.63 -9.66 0.31
N LEU A 33 -4.20 -10.40 1.32
CA LEU A 33 -3.36 -9.87 2.39
C LEU A 33 -1.92 -9.79 1.88
N ARG A 34 -1.31 -8.60 1.98
CA ARG A 34 0.06 -8.34 1.50
C ARG A 34 0.88 -7.66 2.58
N LEU A 35 2.12 -8.14 2.73
CA LEU A 35 3.14 -7.46 3.52
C LEU A 35 3.85 -6.43 2.63
N LEU A 36 3.90 -5.19 3.07
CA LEU A 36 4.46 -4.06 2.32
C LEU A 36 5.42 -3.28 3.21
N ILE A 37 6.35 -2.56 2.57
CA ILE A 37 7.27 -1.63 3.25
C ILE A 37 7.07 -0.23 2.66
N VAL A 38 7.01 0.77 3.54
CA VAL A 38 6.99 2.18 3.14
C VAL A 38 8.39 2.58 2.69
N LEU A 39 8.55 2.88 1.40
CA LEU A 39 9.85 3.15 0.78
C LEU A 39 9.83 4.43 -0.08
N ASP A 40 8.71 5.15 -0.07
CA ASP A 40 8.56 6.40 -0.79
C ASP A 40 7.60 7.34 -0.03
N THR A 41 7.67 8.63 -0.31
CA THR A 41 6.80 9.67 0.26
C THR A 41 6.29 10.56 -0.86
N GLY A 42 4.98 10.82 -0.91
CA GLY A 42 4.39 11.69 -1.92
C GLY A 42 3.69 12.89 -1.30
N GLY A 43 3.89 14.10 -1.83
CA GLY A 43 3.24 15.32 -1.31
C GLY A 43 1.70 15.31 -1.40
N ALA A 44 1.14 14.46 -2.27
CA ALA A 44 -0.30 14.22 -2.43
C ALA A 44 -0.81 13.01 -1.63
N VAL A 45 0.08 12.23 -1.02
CA VAL A 45 -0.22 11.02 -0.24
C VAL A 45 -0.24 11.42 1.23
N LYS A 46 -1.36 12.03 1.66
CA LYS A 46 -1.56 12.50 3.04
C LYS A 46 -2.60 11.66 3.77
N GLN A 47 -2.40 11.46 5.06
CA GLN A 47 -3.32 10.75 5.95
C GLN A 47 -3.60 9.30 5.50
N ASN A 48 -4.86 8.98 5.19
CA ASN A 48 -5.33 7.62 4.86
C ASN A 48 -5.18 7.27 3.38
N HIS A 49 -4.51 8.11 2.59
CA HIS A 49 -4.20 7.81 1.20
C HIS A 49 -2.88 7.03 1.13
N LEU A 50 -2.89 5.87 0.48
CA LEU A 50 -1.71 5.02 0.31
C LEU A 50 -1.59 4.66 -1.17
N ASP A 51 -0.42 4.92 -1.75
CA ASP A 51 -0.18 4.61 -3.17
C ASP A 51 0.59 3.31 -3.28
N LEU A 52 -0.08 2.28 -3.81
CA LEU A 52 0.50 0.97 -4.03
C LEU A 52 1.27 0.98 -5.35
N TYR A 53 2.56 0.69 -5.29
CA TYR A 53 3.35 0.51 -6.49
C TYR A 53 2.99 -0.82 -7.18
N HIS A 54 2.46 -0.74 -8.39
CA HIS A 54 1.99 -1.90 -9.16
C HIS A 54 3.03 -2.48 -10.13
N GLY A 55 4.27 -1.96 -10.15
CA GLY A 55 5.34 -2.38 -11.07
C GLY A 55 5.50 -1.46 -12.29
N MET A 56 6.25 -1.93 -13.30
CA MET A 56 6.47 -1.23 -14.57
C MET A 56 5.82 -1.96 -15.75
N GLY A 57 5.31 -1.21 -16.72
CA GLY A 57 4.78 -1.71 -18.00
C GLY A 57 3.29 -1.41 -18.24
N PRO A 58 2.77 -1.67 -19.45
CA PRO A 58 1.41 -1.26 -19.86
C PRO A 58 0.30 -1.82 -18.96
N ARG A 59 0.48 -3.02 -18.41
CA ARG A 59 -0.46 -3.67 -17.49
C ARG A 59 -0.54 -3.01 -16.12
N ALA A 60 0.57 -2.43 -15.64
CA ALA A 60 0.62 -1.74 -14.35
C ALA A 60 -0.09 -0.38 -14.42
N GLY A 61 -0.02 0.30 -15.57
CA GLY A 61 -0.72 1.57 -15.81
C GLY A 61 -2.24 1.45 -15.94
N VAL A 62 -2.75 0.34 -16.48
CA VAL A 62 -4.20 0.07 -16.51
C VAL A 62 -4.73 -0.26 -15.11
N GLN A 63 -3.97 -0.99 -14.29
CA GLN A 63 -4.37 -1.27 -12.91
C GLN A 63 -4.34 -0.02 -12.03
N SER A 64 -3.34 0.87 -12.16
CA SER A 64 -3.24 2.06 -11.31
C SER A 64 -4.38 3.07 -11.53
N GLY A 65 -4.97 3.14 -12.73
CA GLY A 65 -6.08 4.05 -13.05
C GLY A 65 -7.41 3.70 -12.38
N HIS A 66 -7.61 2.44 -11.97
CA HIS A 66 -8.86 1.96 -11.36
C HIS A 66 -8.79 1.79 -9.84
N TYR A 67 -7.62 1.93 -9.22
CA TYR A 67 -7.44 1.77 -7.78
C TYR A 67 -7.91 3.00 -6.98
N LYS A 68 -9.22 3.19 -6.88
CA LYS A 68 -9.88 4.02 -5.87
C LYS A 68 -10.66 3.14 -4.89
N HIS A 69 -9.97 2.15 -4.34
CA HIS A 69 -10.59 1.18 -3.45
C HIS A 69 -10.10 1.37 -2.02
N PHE A 70 -11.01 1.19 -1.08
CA PHE A 70 -10.72 1.23 0.34
C PHE A 70 -10.27 -0.16 0.80
N GLY A 71 -9.23 -0.21 1.62
CA GLY A 71 -8.73 -1.42 2.25
C GLY A 71 -8.38 -1.16 3.71
N ARG A 72 -8.13 -2.24 4.45
CA ARG A 72 -7.63 -2.16 5.83
C ARG A 72 -6.12 -2.27 5.85
N VAL A 73 -5.49 -1.49 6.71
CA VAL A 73 -4.04 -1.48 6.87
C VAL A 73 -3.70 -1.50 8.35
N TRP A 74 -2.72 -2.32 8.70
CA TRP A 74 -2.18 -2.44 10.05
C TRP A 74 -0.69 -2.13 10.01
N LYS A 75 -0.28 -1.15 10.82
CA LYS A 75 1.13 -0.93 11.13
C LYS A 75 1.61 -2.08 12.01
N LEU A 76 2.71 -2.71 11.64
CA LEU A 76 3.28 -3.78 12.44
C LEU A 76 4.29 -3.18 13.42
N GLY A 77 3.93 -3.13 14.70
CA GLY A 77 4.86 -2.85 15.78
C GLY A 77 5.73 -4.07 16.01
N LEU A 78 6.92 -4.09 15.40
CA LEU A 78 7.91 -5.13 15.65
C LEU A 78 8.65 -4.79 16.95
N GLU A 79 7.93 -4.81 18.07
CA GLU A 79 8.46 -4.50 19.41
C GLU A 79 9.63 -5.42 19.76
N ASN A 80 10.69 -4.85 20.34
CA ASN A 80 11.95 -5.54 20.64
C ASN A 80 12.73 -6.04 19.41
N SER A 81 12.59 -5.38 18.26
CA SER A 81 13.34 -5.69 17.05
C SER A 81 14.16 -4.50 16.53
N PRO A 82 15.19 -4.73 15.69
CA PRO A 82 15.93 -3.64 15.03
C PRO A 82 15.05 -2.70 14.18
N THR A 83 13.84 -3.14 13.83
CA THR A 83 12.86 -2.42 13.00
C THR A 83 11.72 -1.80 13.80
N GLU A 84 11.82 -1.77 15.13
CA GLU A 84 10.81 -1.17 16.02
C GLU A 84 10.70 0.36 15.83
N LYS A 85 11.82 1.01 15.52
CA LYS A 85 11.92 2.46 15.27
C LYS A 85 12.71 2.69 13.97
N PRO A 86 12.09 2.45 12.81
CA PRO A 86 12.72 2.60 11.50
C PRO A 86 12.94 4.08 11.13
#